data_AF-A0A932HLS9-F1
#
_entry.id   AF-A0A932HLS9-F1
#
_cell.length_a   1.000
_cell.length_b   1.000
_cell.length_c   1.000
_cell.angle_alpha   90.00
_cell.angle_beta   90.00
_cell.angle_gamma   90.00
#
_symmetry.space_group_name_H-M   'P 1'
#
loop_
_entity.id
_entity.type
_entity.pdbx_description
1 polymer ?
#
loop_
_entity_poly.entity_id
_entity_poly.type
_entity_poly.pdbx_seq_one_letter_code
_entity_poly.pdbx_strand_id
1 'polypeptide(L)'
;MADDAIHFFLFQDCLIRVPSDTFAPKLGSLLLARHLPLREGDVVLDLGAGAGLIGILAARRGHRVVATDVVAACGECARANALLN
;
A
#
# COMPACT_ATOMS: atom_id res chain seq x y z
N MET A 1 26.97 2.93 11.02
CA MET A 1 26.20 3.01 9.77
C MET A 1 25.40 1.73 9.71
N ALA A 2 24.15 1.76 10.16
CA ALA A 2 23.30 0.57 10.13
C ALA A 2 23.00 0.24 8.67
N ASP A 3 23.10 -1.03 8.30
CA ASP A 3 22.82 -1.52 6.95
C ASP A 3 21.45 -1.01 6.48
N ASP A 4 21.41 -0.30 5.35
CA ASP A 4 20.18 0.17 4.68
C ASP A 4 19.45 -1.02 4.00
N ALA A 5 19.20 -2.08 4.77
CA ALA A 5 18.49 -3.26 4.29
C ALA A 5 17.04 -2.88 4.00
N ILE A 6 16.68 -2.92 2.72
CA ILE A 6 15.29 -2.74 2.29
C ILE A 6 14.56 -4.05 2.52
N HIS A 7 13.51 -4.00 3.34
CA HIS A 7 12.64 -5.14 3.54
C HIS A 7 11.50 -5.14 2.52
N PHE A 8 10.95 -6.33 2.27
CA PHE A 8 9.76 -6.51 1.45
C PHE A 8 8.70 -7.28 2.23
N PHE A 9 7.46 -6.84 2.08
CA PHE A 9 6.29 -7.47 2.67
C PHE A 9 5.41 -8.03 1.55
N LEU A 10 5.21 -9.36 1.53
CA LEU A 10 4.39 -10.04 0.54
C LEU A 10 3.00 -10.36 1.10
N PHE A 11 1.96 -9.93 0.39
CA PHE A 11 0.58 -10.22 0.76
C PHE A 11 -0.34 -10.28 -0.47
N GLN A 12 -1.07 -11.38 -0.67
CA GLN A 12 -1.98 -11.58 -1.82
C GLN A 12 -1.31 -11.25 -3.17
N ASP A 13 -0.10 -11.79 -3.39
CA ASP A 13 0.73 -11.54 -4.58
C ASP A 13 1.05 -10.06 -4.84
N CYS A 14 0.93 -9.22 -3.81
CA CYS A 14 1.34 -7.83 -3.81
C CYS A 14 2.62 -7.71 -2.96
N LEU A 15 3.70 -7.26 -3.61
CA LEU A 15 5.00 -7.08 -2.96
C LEU A 15 5.17 -5.60 -2.59
N ILE A 16 5.26 -5.31 -1.30
CA ILE A 16 5.39 -3.95 -0.77
C ILE A 16 6.80 -3.75 -0.26
N ARG A 17 7.55 -2.83 -0.87
CA ARG A 17 8.82 -2.31 -0.35
C ARG A 17 8.57 -1.53 0.93
N VAL A 18 9.30 -1.89 1.98
CA VAL A 18 9.21 -1.29 3.32
C VAL A 18 10.60 -0.89 3.79
N PRO A 19 11.02 0.37 3.56
CA PRO A 19 12.37 0.83 3.91
C PRO A 19 12.62 0.96 5.43
N SER A 20 11.57 0.92 6.25
CA SER A 20 11.68 0.71 7.69
C SER A 20 10.41 0.04 8.23
N ASP A 21 10.48 -0.53 9.43
CA ASP A 21 9.34 -1.19 10.09
C ASP A 21 8.12 -0.28 10.27
N THR A 22 8.31 1.05 10.26
CA THR A 22 7.20 2.01 10.36
C THR A 22 6.31 1.99 9.11
N PHE A 23 6.85 1.58 7.96
CA PHE A 23 6.11 1.43 6.70
C PHE A 23 5.41 0.08 6.57
N ALA A 24 5.72 -0.89 7.45
CA ALA A 24 5.12 -2.20 7.39
C ALA A 24 3.59 -2.14 7.60
N PRO A 25 2.78 -2.79 6.73
CA PRO A 25 1.35 -2.90 6.95
C PRO A 25 1.04 -3.49 8.32
N LYS A 26 0.20 -2.79 9.10
CA LYS A 26 -0.19 -3.21 10.45
C LYS A 26 -1.39 -4.15 10.40
N LEU A 27 -1.68 -4.82 11.51
CA LEU A 27 -2.81 -5.76 11.62
C LEU A 27 -4.13 -5.18 11.09
N GLY A 28 -4.43 -3.91 11.42
CA GLY A 28 -5.63 -3.22 10.92
C GLY A 28 -5.67 -3.11 9.39
N SER A 29 -4.53 -2.78 8.76
CA SER A 29 -4.41 -2.75 7.29
C SER A 29 -4.62 -4.13 6.68
N LEU A 30 -4.12 -5.20 7.31
CA LEU A 30 -4.31 -6.57 6.83
C LEU A 30 -5.77 -7.01 6.93
N LEU A 31 -6.46 -6.66 8.02
CA LEU A 31 -7.88 -6.94 8.18
C LEU A 31 -8.70 -6.20 7.11
N LEU A 32 -8.42 -4.91 6.89
CA LEU A 32 -9.07 -4.13 5.83
C LEU A 32 -8.81 -4.74 4.45
N ALA A 33 -7.56 -5.08 4.12
CA ALA A 33 -7.17 -5.66 2.83
C ALA A 33 -7.95 -6.93 2.48
N ARG A 34 -8.21 -7.80 3.48
CA ARG A 34 -8.96 -9.05 3.34
C ARG A 34 -10.45 -8.84 3.11
N HIS A 35 -11.00 -7.72 3.56
CA HIS A 35 -12.44 -7.45 3.58
C HIS A 35 -12.82 -6.16 2.85
N LEU A 36 -11.99 -5.71 1.92
CA LEU A 36 -12.22 -4.51 1.12
C LEU A 36 -13.60 -4.59 0.44
N PRO A 37 -14.57 -3.74 0.83
CA PRO A 37 -15.97 -3.88 0.41
C PRO A 37 -16.22 -3.18 -0.94
N LEU A 38 -15.38 -3.46 -1.92
CA LEU A 38 -15.40 -2.80 -3.24
C LEU A 38 -16.39 -3.49 -4.17
N ARG A 39 -17.11 -2.69 -4.96
CA ARG A 39 -18.02 -3.13 -6.03
C ARG A 39 -17.47 -2.70 -7.39
N GLU A 40 -17.87 -3.43 -8.42
CA GLU A 40 -17.53 -3.08 -9.80
C GLU A 40 -17.92 -1.63 -10.11
N GLY A 41 -17.00 -0.87 -10.70
CA GLY A 41 -17.17 0.55 -11.01
C GLY A 41 -16.81 1.53 -9.89
N ASP A 42 -16.51 1.06 -8.67
CA ASP A 42 -16.08 1.96 -7.58
C ASP A 42 -14.77 2.70 -7.93
N VAL A 43 -14.71 3.98 -7.51
CA VAL A 43 -13.51 4.81 -7.50
C VAL A 43 -13.06 4.97 -6.05
N VAL A 44 -11.81 4.64 -5.76
CA VAL A 44 -11.30 4.48 -4.39
C VAL A 44 -10.42 5.65 -3.99
N LEU A 45 -10.63 6.16 -2.77
CA LEU A 45 -9.70 7.04 -2.07
C LEU A 45 -9.06 6.26 -0.91
N ASP A 46 -7.75 6.05 -0.98
CA ASP A 46 -6.94 5.47 0.10
C ASP A 46 -6.28 6.61 0.90
N LEU A 47 -6.88 6.96 2.04
CA LEU A 47 -6.47 8.08 2.87
C LEU A 47 -5.55 7.61 4.01
N GLY A 48 -4.33 8.16 4.07
CA GLY A 48 -3.28 7.66 4.95
C GLY A 48 -2.66 6.38 4.38
N ALA A 49 -2.32 6.42 3.09
CA ALA A 49 -1.94 5.25 2.30
C ALA A 49 -0.67 4.54 2.82
N GLY A 50 0.20 5.22 3.57
CA GLY A 50 1.44 4.65 4.07
C GLY A 50 2.30 4.11 2.92
N ALA A 51 2.62 2.81 2.94
CA ALA A 51 3.35 2.14 1.86
C ALA A 51 2.47 1.75 0.64
N GLY A 52 1.15 1.97 0.70
CA GLY A 52 0.23 1.84 -0.43
C GLY A 52 -0.52 0.51 -0.55
N LEU A 53 -0.45 -0.40 0.44
CA LEU A 53 -1.04 -1.75 0.33
C LEU A 53 -2.52 -1.75 -0.10
N ILE A 54 -3.36 -0.92 0.54
CA ILE A 54 -4.80 -0.93 0.31
C ILE A 54 -5.13 -0.41 -1.09
N GLY A 55 -4.59 0.75 -1.45
CA GLY A 55 -4.77 1.33 -2.77
C GLY A 55 -4.27 0.43 -3.90
N ILE A 56 -3.11 -0.22 -3.72
CA ILE A 56 -2.56 -1.13 -4.74
C ILE A 56 -3.44 -2.38 -4.89
N LEU A 57 -3.91 -2.98 -3.78
CA LEU A 57 -4.83 -4.11 -3.87
C LEU A 57 -6.16 -3.74 -4.54
N ALA A 58 -6.68 -2.53 -4.29
CA ALA A 58 -7.85 -2.02 -4.99
C ALA A 58 -7.59 -1.83 -6.49
N ALA A 59 -6.45 -1.24 -6.86
CA ALA A 59 -6.07 -1.05 -8.26
C ALA A 59 -5.92 -2.39 -9.01
N ARG A 60 -5.31 -3.39 -8.36
CA ARG A 60 -5.16 -4.75 -8.91
C ARG A 60 -6.50 -5.48 -9.11
N ARG A 61 -7.55 -5.08 -8.39
CA ARG A 61 -8.93 -5.54 -8.62
C ARG A 61 -9.66 -4.76 -9.72
N GLY A 62 -8.98 -3.86 -10.43
CA GLY A 62 -9.51 -3.11 -11.58
C GLY A 62 -10.10 -1.74 -11.22
N HIS A 63 -9.96 -1.26 -9.99
CA HIS A 63 -10.52 0.02 -9.57
C HIS A 63 -9.58 1.19 -9.89
N ARG A 64 -10.17 2.37 -10.15
CA ARG A 64 -9.40 3.63 -10.20
C ARG A 64 -9.15 4.09 -8.76
N VAL A 65 -7.90 4.39 -8.43
CA VAL A 65 -7.49 4.72 -7.06
C VAL A 65 -6.78 6.06 -7.00
N VAL A 66 -7.11 6.86 -5.98
CA VAL A 66 -6.29 7.98 -5.52
C VAL A 66 -5.79 7.62 -4.13
N ALA A 67 -4.48 7.63 -3.93
CA ALA A 67 -3.85 7.37 -2.64
C ALA A 67 -3.18 8.64 -2.13
N THR A 68 -3.40 9.00 -0.86
CA THR A 68 -2.83 10.20 -0.26
C THR A 68 -2.27 9.91 1.12
N ASP A 69 -1.21 10.63 1.47
CA ASP A 69 -0.63 10.62 2.82
C ASP A 69 -0.10 12.02 3.12
N VAL A 70 -0.12 12.41 4.39
CA VAL A 70 0.44 13.70 4.84
C VAL A 70 1.97 13.63 4.91
N VAL A 71 2.53 12.44 5.12
CA VAL A 71 3.96 12.22 5.19
C VAL A 71 4.51 12.01 3.77
N ALA A 72 5.35 12.93 3.30
CA ALA A 72 5.91 12.88 1.94
C ALA A 72 6.61 11.54 1.62
N ALA A 73 7.38 11.00 2.56
CA ALA A 73 8.06 9.72 2.41
C ALA A 73 7.09 8.53 2.21
N CYS A 74 5.87 8.59 2.77
CA CYS A 74 4.82 7.60 2.51
C CYS A 74 4.33 7.72 1.06
N GLY A 75 4.10 8.93 0.57
CA GLY A 75 3.72 9.16 -0.83
C GLY A 75 4.75 8.63 -1.83
N GLU A 76 6.04 8.86 -1.56
CA GLU A 76 7.14 8.32 -2.37
C GLU A 76 7.21 6.79 -2.33
N CYS A 77 7.07 6.21 -1.14
CA CYS A 77 7.05 4.76 -0.94
C CYS A 77 5.86 4.11 -1.66
N ALA A 78 4.66 4.65 -1.49
CA ALA A 78 3.45 4.20 -2.16
C ALA A 78 3.59 4.29 -3.69
N ARG A 79 4.20 5.37 -4.22
CA ARG A 79 4.46 5.52 -5.65
C ARG A 79 5.43 4.46 -6.17
N ALA A 80 6.51 4.18 -5.44
CA ALA A 80 7.45 3.12 -5.81
C ALA A 80 6.78 1.74 -5.79
N ASN A 81 5.93 1.47 -4.81
CA ASN A 81 5.18 0.21 -4.72
C ASN A 81 4.09 0.08 -5.78
N ALA A 82 3.46 1.18 -6.19
CA ALA A 82 2.51 1.19 -7.29
C ALA A 82 3.17 0.89 -8.65
N LEU A 83 4.45 1.22 -8.83
CA LEU A 83 5.22 0.83 -10.03
C LEU A 83 5.69 -0.63 -9.99
N LEU A 84 5.81 -1.19 -8.78
CA LEU A 84 6.25 -2.57 -8.55
C LEU A 84 5.13 -3.61 -8.78
N ASN A 85 3.86 -3.20 -8.73
CA ASN A 85 2.68 -4.10 -8.68
C ASN A 85 1.62 -3.79 -9.73
#